data_AF-A0A7S0N5Q6-F1
#
_entry.id   AF-A0A7S0N5Q6-F1
#
_cell.length_a   1.000
_cell.length_b   1.000
_cell.length_c   1.000
_cell.angle_alpha   90.00
_cell.angle_beta   90.00
_cell.angle_gamma   90.00
#
_symmetry.space_group_name_H-M   'P 1'
#
loop_
_entity.id
_entity.type
_entity.pdbx_description
1 polymer ?
#
loop_
_entity_poly.entity_id
_entity_poly.type
_entity_poly.pdbx_seq_one_letter_code
_entity_poly.pdbx_strand_id
1 'polypeptide(L)'
;VLFECEFEGGQLGDVHLHPAPIKAVARMRDKLAEYAPPHPRGQWPLAANILDPVRAAIVVPGGPARLLQVVQWLRSPEAERLGLRVCRIKNGFAVPSEEVQDGYRDVKVFAAFAPCESGLGIVGEIQVHDLPLFETKSRMHKLYRVKRAQAADLI
;
A
#
# COMPACT_ATOMS: atom_id res chain seq x y z
N VAL A 1 5.32 13.99 4.67
CA VAL A 1 5.71 14.28 6.06
C VAL A 1 7.02 13.58 6.31
N LEU A 2 8.01 14.26 6.87
CA LEU A 2 9.32 13.70 7.19
C LEU A 2 9.41 13.47 8.70
N PHE A 3 9.90 12.29 9.08
CA PHE A 3 10.21 11.93 10.45
C PHE A 3 11.66 11.48 10.52
N GLU A 4 12.37 11.86 11.58
CA GLU A 4 13.63 11.24 11.95
C GLU A 4 13.31 10.10 12.93
N CYS A 5 13.77 8.89 12.63
CA CYS A 5 13.51 7.71 13.45
C CYS A 5 14.82 7.00 13.78
N GLU A 6 14.89 6.45 14.98
CA GLU A 6 15.99 5.61 15.41
C GLU A 6 15.75 4.17 14.93
N PHE A 7 16.67 3.64 14.12
CA PHE A 7 16.70 2.27 13.66
C PHE A 7 17.52 1.38 14.59
N GLU A 8 17.43 0.06 14.40
CA GLU A 8 18.22 -0.90 15.17
C GLU A 8 19.71 -0.58 15.09
N GLY A 9 20.40 -0.65 16.24
CA GLY A 9 21.80 -0.24 16.36
C GLY A 9 22.01 1.26 16.62
N GLY A 10 20.95 2.01 16.95
CA GLY A 10 21.03 3.43 17.34
C GLY A 10 21.28 4.38 16.17
N GLN A 11 21.05 3.91 14.93
CA GLN A 11 21.25 4.71 13.74
C GLN A 11 20.02 5.58 13.47
N LEU A 12 20.19 6.90 13.42
CA LEU A 12 19.14 7.78 12.93
C LEU A 12 18.94 7.62 11.42
N GLY A 13 17.69 7.78 10.98
CA GLY A 13 17.34 7.75 9.57
C GLY A 13 16.02 8.43 9.27
N ASP A 14 15.94 8.96 8.05
CA ASP A 14 14.74 9.63 7.55
C ASP A 14 13.65 8.63 7.16
N VAL A 15 12.42 8.91 7.58
CA VAL A 15 11.21 8.18 7.22
C VAL A 15 10.21 9.15 6.60
N HIS A 16 9.92 8.97 5.32
CA HIS A 16 8.99 9.83 4.60
C HIS A 16 7.62 9.17 4.49
N LEU A 17 6.59 9.84 5.01
CA LEU A 17 5.20 9.48 4.81
C LEU A 17 4.59 10.30 3.66
N HIS A 18 4.10 9.59 2.66
CA HIS A 18 3.41 10.13 1.49
C HIS A 18 1.95 9.65 1.49
N PRO A 19 1.00 10.45 2.03
CA PRO A 19 -0.41 10.12 1.91
C PRO A 19 -0.84 10.18 0.44
N ALA A 20 -1.70 9.24 0.03
CA ALA A 20 -2.31 9.27 -1.30
C ALA A 20 -3.75 9.80 -1.21
N PRO A 21 -4.30 10.39 -2.28
CA PRO A 21 -5.71 10.73 -2.34
C PRO A 21 -6.60 9.51 -2.10
N ILE A 22 -7.75 9.74 -1.46
CA ILE A 22 -8.80 8.71 -1.31
C ILE A 22 -9.16 8.17 -2.69
N LYS A 23 -9.28 6.85 -2.78
CA LYS A 23 -9.60 6.20 -4.04
C LYS A 23 -10.99 6.61 -4.52
N ALA A 24 -11.06 7.19 -5.72
CA ALA A 24 -12.32 7.61 -6.30
C ALA A 24 -13.29 6.42 -6.46
N VAL A 25 -14.58 6.67 -6.25
CA VAL A 25 -15.65 5.64 -6.34
C VAL A 25 -15.65 4.94 -7.70
N ALA A 26 -15.49 5.69 -8.81
CA ALA A 26 -15.37 5.11 -10.14
C ALA A 26 -14.22 4.09 -10.23
N ARG A 27 -13.06 4.40 -9.66
CA ARG A 27 -11.91 3.48 -9.63
C ARG A 27 -12.13 2.27 -8.74
N MET A 28 -12.94 2.39 -7.69
CA MET A 28 -13.35 1.24 -6.89
C MET A 28 -14.30 0.35 -7.69
N ARG A 29 -15.26 0.93 -8.42
CA ARG A 29 -16.16 0.20 -9.32
C ARG A 29 -15.40 -0.58 -10.40
N ASP A 30 -14.45 0.06 -11.09
CA ASP A 30 -13.60 -0.61 -12.10
C ASP A 30 -12.92 -1.85 -11.51
N LYS A 31 -12.34 -1.70 -10.31
CA LYS A 31 -11.64 -2.79 -9.63
C LYS A 31 -12.60 -3.90 -9.18
N LEU A 32 -13.85 -3.59 -8.84
CA LEU A 32 -14.85 -4.59 -8.52
C LEU A 32 -15.27 -5.42 -9.73
N ALA A 33 -15.23 -4.85 -10.95
CA ALA A 33 -15.55 -5.59 -12.16
C ALA A 33 -14.59 -6.78 -12.39
N GLU A 34 -13.32 -6.66 -11.99
CA GLU A 34 -12.32 -7.76 -12.03
C GLU A 34 -12.71 -8.95 -11.12
N TYR A 35 -13.54 -8.70 -10.11
CA TYR A 35 -14.01 -9.70 -9.16
C TYR A 35 -15.45 -10.13 -9.41
N ALA A 36 -16.11 -9.66 -10.47
CA ALA A 36 -17.48 -10.06 -10.76
C ALA A 36 -17.59 -11.60 -10.97
N PRO A 37 -18.72 -12.23 -10.61
CA PRO A 37 -18.97 -13.63 -10.94
C PRO A 37 -18.68 -13.92 -12.43
N PRO A 38 -18.04 -15.05 -12.75
CA PRO A 38 -17.82 -16.23 -11.91
C PRO A 38 -16.51 -16.22 -11.09
N HIS A 39 -15.84 -15.07 -10.94
CA HIS A 39 -14.55 -15.02 -10.23
C HIS A 39 -14.69 -15.60 -8.79
N PRO A 40 -13.77 -16.47 -8.30
CA PRO A 40 -13.92 -17.14 -6.99
C PRO A 40 -14.05 -16.20 -5.78
N ARG A 41 -13.47 -14.99 -5.88
CA ARG A 41 -13.60 -13.91 -4.88
C ARG A 41 -14.83 -13.01 -5.07
N GLY A 42 -15.67 -13.28 -6.07
CA GLY A 42 -16.88 -12.53 -6.39
C GLY A 42 -18.05 -12.81 -5.46
N GLN A 43 -17.78 -12.99 -4.17
CA GLN A 43 -18.78 -13.30 -3.16
C GLN A 43 -19.34 -12.02 -2.54
N TRP A 44 -20.58 -12.08 -2.05
CA TRP A 44 -21.19 -10.96 -1.34
C TRP A 44 -20.60 -10.79 0.07
N PRO A 45 -20.30 -9.55 0.53
CA PRO A 45 -20.38 -8.31 -0.23
C PRO A 45 -19.16 -8.13 -1.14
N LEU A 46 -19.40 -7.87 -2.44
CA LEU A 46 -18.34 -7.75 -3.44
C LEU A 46 -17.32 -6.65 -3.09
N ALA A 47 -17.79 -5.59 -2.43
CA ALA A 47 -17.00 -4.48 -1.94
C ALA A 47 -15.86 -4.88 -0.98
N ALA A 48 -15.95 -6.04 -0.31
CA ALA A 48 -14.89 -6.54 0.57
C ALA A 48 -13.55 -6.79 -0.16
N ASN A 49 -13.57 -6.87 -1.49
CA ASN A 49 -12.35 -6.98 -2.31
C ASN A 49 -11.60 -5.64 -2.47
N ILE A 50 -12.18 -4.51 -2.05
CA ILE A 50 -11.51 -3.20 -2.06
C ILE A 50 -10.74 -3.00 -0.75
N LEU A 51 -9.47 -3.37 -0.78
CA LEU A 51 -8.57 -3.28 0.39
C LEU A 51 -7.79 -1.96 0.47
N ASP A 52 -8.00 -1.06 -0.48
CA ASP A 52 -7.20 0.15 -0.65
C ASP A 52 -8.00 1.45 -0.87
N PRO A 53 -9.11 1.69 -0.14
CA PRO A 53 -9.86 2.94 -0.26
C PRO A 53 -9.04 4.13 0.24
N VAL A 54 -8.28 3.97 1.32
CA VAL A 54 -7.24 4.90 1.79
C VAL A 54 -5.87 4.26 1.68
N ARG A 55 -4.87 5.06 1.32
CA ARG A 55 -3.51 4.58 1.08
C ARG A 55 -2.47 5.59 1.51
N ALA A 56 -1.33 5.07 1.95
CA ALA A 56 -0.13 5.86 2.15
C ALA A 56 1.10 5.07 1.71
N ALA A 57 2.18 5.78 1.40
CA ALA A 57 3.49 5.19 1.21
C ALA A 57 4.43 5.64 2.33
N ILE A 58 5.15 4.70 2.94
CA ILE A 58 6.28 4.98 3.82
C ILE A 58 7.54 4.69 3.02
N VAL A 59 8.43 5.66 2.93
CA VAL A 59 9.64 5.57 2.12
C VAL A 59 10.83 5.75 3.05
N VAL A 60 11.74 4.79 3.03
CA VAL A 60 12.94 4.80 3.86
C VAL A 60 14.19 4.59 2.99
N PRO A 61 15.27 5.35 3.20
CA PRO A 61 16.56 5.06 2.61
C PRO A 61 17.33 4.07 3.48
N GLY A 62 18.27 3.33 2.87
CA GLY A 62 19.17 2.41 3.56
C GLY A 62 18.79 0.94 3.42
N GLY A 63 17.96 0.59 2.44
CA GLY A 63 17.80 -0.78 1.95
C GLY A 63 16.84 -1.67 2.76
N PRO A 64 16.82 -2.98 2.45
CA PRO A 64 15.77 -3.88 2.91
C PRO A 64 15.65 -4.03 4.43
N ALA A 65 16.75 -3.93 5.19
CA ALA A 65 16.73 -4.08 6.65
C ALA A 65 15.84 -3.02 7.32
N ARG A 66 16.02 -1.75 6.95
CA ARG A 66 15.20 -0.64 7.45
C ARG A 66 13.74 -0.74 7.02
N LEU A 67 13.52 -1.22 5.80
CA LEU A 67 12.20 -1.49 5.25
C LEU A 67 11.45 -2.54 6.09
N LEU A 68 12.13 -3.63 6.47
CA LEU A 68 11.59 -4.64 7.38
C LEU A 68 11.35 -4.11 8.78
N GLN A 69 12.23 -3.25 9.29
CA GLN A 69 12.06 -2.63 10.60
C GLN A 69 10.81 -1.74 10.66
N VAL A 70 10.53 -0.96 9.60
CA VAL A 70 9.26 -0.22 9.51
C VAL A 70 8.06 -1.15 9.54
N VAL A 71 8.13 -2.29 8.84
CA VAL A 71 7.04 -3.28 8.87
C VAL A 71 6.88 -3.88 10.27
N GLN A 72 7.96 -4.07 11.02
CA GLN A 72 7.89 -4.50 12.43
C GLN A 72 7.23 -3.45 13.30
N TRP A 73 7.57 -2.16 13.14
CA TRP A 73 6.90 -1.06 13.85
C TRP A 73 5.40 -1.05 13.58
N LEU A 74 4.98 -1.23 12.33
CA LEU A 74 3.56 -1.30 11.97
C LEU A 74 2.84 -2.52 12.57
N ARG A 75 3.56 -3.57 12.93
CA ARG A 75 3.02 -4.78 13.56
C ARG A 75 3.14 -4.78 15.07
N SER A 76 3.69 -3.72 15.67
CA SER A 76 3.99 -3.72 17.09
C SER A 76 2.71 -3.59 17.93
N PRO A 77 2.72 -4.06 19.18
CA PRO A 77 1.60 -3.86 20.11
C PRO A 77 1.23 -2.38 20.28
N GLU A 78 2.22 -1.49 20.20
CA GLU A 78 2.01 -0.05 20.27
C GLU A 78 1.20 0.46 19.09
N ALA A 79 1.49 0.01 17.86
CA ALA A 79 0.73 0.37 16.68
C ALA A 79 -0.74 -0.11 16.79
N GLU A 80 -0.95 -1.33 17.28
CA GLU A 80 -2.30 -1.87 17.51
C GLU A 80 -3.06 -1.07 18.57
N ARG A 81 -2.41 -0.71 19.67
CA ARG A 81 -2.99 0.16 20.71
C ARG A 81 -3.34 1.56 20.19
N LEU A 82 -2.58 2.07 19.22
CA LEU A 82 -2.89 3.32 18.50
C LEU A 82 -3.98 3.14 17.43
N GLY A 83 -4.57 1.95 17.32
CA GLY A 83 -5.68 1.65 16.44
C GLY A 83 -5.27 1.14 15.07
N LEU A 84 -4.00 0.81 14.82
CA LEU A 84 -3.56 0.21 13.56
C LEU A 84 -3.40 -1.30 13.73
N ARG A 85 -4.35 -2.08 13.20
CA ARG A 85 -4.28 -3.54 13.20
C ARG A 85 -3.89 -4.06 11.83
N VAL A 86 -2.70 -4.67 11.72
CA VAL A 86 -2.26 -5.31 10.46
C VAL A 86 -3.09 -6.57 10.20
N CYS A 87 -3.79 -6.61 9.07
CA CYS A 87 -4.62 -7.74 8.66
C CYS A 87 -3.93 -8.64 7.64
N ARG A 88 -3.11 -8.06 6.75
CA ARG A 88 -2.43 -8.81 5.69
C ARG A 88 -1.16 -8.10 5.27
N ILE A 89 -0.14 -8.88 4.93
CA ILE A 89 1.09 -8.38 4.30
C ILE A 89 1.26 -9.08 2.96
N LYS A 90 1.60 -8.32 1.92
CA LYS A 90 2.08 -8.84 0.65
C LYS A 90 3.53 -8.39 0.47
N ASN A 91 4.43 -9.34 0.34
CA ASN A 91 5.85 -9.08 0.14
C ASN A 91 6.22 -9.27 -1.34
N GLY A 92 6.36 -8.18 -2.09
CA GLY A 92 6.78 -8.21 -3.49
C GLY A 92 8.26 -8.59 -3.69
N PHE A 93 9.06 -8.63 -2.63
CA PHE A 93 10.45 -9.09 -2.68
C PHE A 93 10.57 -10.62 -2.68
N ALA A 94 9.57 -11.33 -2.17
CA ALA A 94 9.56 -12.80 -2.11
C ALA A 94 9.15 -13.46 -3.44
N VAL A 95 8.66 -12.67 -4.41
CA VAL A 95 8.23 -13.16 -5.71
C VAL A 95 9.45 -13.33 -6.62
N PRO A 96 9.63 -14.48 -7.33
CA PRO A 96 10.71 -14.65 -8.30
C PRO A 96 10.77 -13.48 -9.29
N SER A 97 11.97 -13.01 -9.64
CA SER A 97 12.14 -11.83 -10.52
C SER A 97 11.45 -11.95 -11.88
N GLU A 98 11.33 -13.17 -12.39
CA GLU A 98 10.68 -13.48 -13.67
C GLU A 98 9.16 -13.25 -13.64
N GLU A 99 8.56 -13.29 -12.43
CA GLU A 99 7.13 -13.07 -12.21
C GLU A 99 6.81 -11.62 -11.80
N VAL A 100 7.84 -10.81 -11.51
CA VAL A 100 7.64 -9.40 -11.15
C VAL A 100 7.46 -8.58 -12.41
N GLN A 101 6.21 -8.27 -12.72
CA GLN A 101 5.86 -7.33 -13.79
C GLN A 101 6.60 -6.00 -13.57
N ASP A 102 7.41 -5.62 -14.55
CA ASP A 102 8.21 -4.39 -14.58
C ASP A 102 9.31 -4.24 -13.51
N GLY A 103 9.69 -5.33 -12.82
CA GLY A 103 10.83 -5.34 -11.87
C GLY A 103 10.63 -4.55 -10.57
N TYR A 104 9.46 -3.96 -10.36
CA TYR A 104 9.13 -3.16 -9.19
C TYR A 104 8.75 -4.01 -7.97
N ARG A 105 9.33 -3.72 -6.80
CA ARG A 105 9.12 -4.47 -5.56
C ARG A 105 8.74 -3.55 -4.41
N ASP A 106 7.74 -3.96 -3.63
CA ASP A 106 7.32 -3.28 -2.41
C ASP A 106 6.79 -4.25 -1.36
N VAL A 107 6.68 -3.78 -0.11
CA VAL A 107 5.89 -4.47 0.91
C VAL A 107 4.58 -3.72 1.08
N LYS A 108 3.46 -4.39 0.88
CA LYS A 108 2.12 -3.81 1.09
C LYS A 108 1.53 -4.37 2.38
N VAL A 109 1.30 -3.48 3.33
CA VAL A 109 0.67 -3.77 4.61
C VAL A 109 -0.78 -3.30 4.53
N PHE A 110 -1.71 -4.24 4.61
CA PHE A 110 -3.14 -3.95 4.70
C PHE A 110 -3.52 -3.92 6.16
N ALA A 111 -4.05 -2.79 6.61
CA ALA A 111 -4.41 -2.58 7.99
C ALA A 111 -5.88 -2.17 8.12
N ALA A 112 -6.51 -2.60 9.21
CA ALA A 112 -7.75 -2.04 9.70
C ALA A 112 -7.41 -0.95 10.71
N PHE A 113 -7.91 0.25 10.47
CA PHE A 113 -7.81 1.38 11.38
C PHE A 113 -9.04 1.38 12.29
N ALA A 114 -8.80 1.43 13.60
CA ALA A 114 -9.82 1.40 14.61
C ALA A 114 -10.83 2.54 14.39
N PRO A 115 -12.08 2.35 14.84
CA PRO A 115 -13.09 3.37 14.72
C PRO A 115 -12.66 4.71 15.32
N CYS A 116 -12.93 5.80 14.61
CA CYS A 116 -13.00 7.11 15.27
C CYS A 116 -14.27 7.18 16.15
N GLU A 117 -14.52 8.32 16.78
CA GLU A 117 -15.68 8.56 17.65
C GLU A 117 -17.03 8.15 17.02
N SER A 118 -17.10 8.04 15.69
CA SER A 118 -18.29 7.57 14.94
C SER A 118 -18.57 6.06 15.00
N GLY A 119 -17.66 5.24 15.55
CA GLY A 119 -17.82 3.78 15.57
C GLY A 119 -17.52 3.06 14.23
N LEU A 120 -17.13 3.82 13.19
CA LEU A 120 -16.75 3.27 11.88
C LEU A 120 -15.23 3.12 11.73
N GLY A 121 -14.76 1.90 11.48
CA GLY A 121 -13.38 1.62 11.08
C GLY A 121 -13.20 1.64 9.57
N ILE A 122 -11.95 1.76 9.12
CA ILE A 122 -11.60 1.76 7.69
C ILE A 122 -10.44 0.81 7.41
N VAL A 123 -10.46 0.14 6.26
CA VAL A 123 -9.30 -0.62 5.76
C VAL A 123 -8.44 0.27 4.89
N GLY A 124 -7.13 0.12 4.98
CA GLY A 124 -6.21 0.83 4.09
C GLY A 124 -4.96 0.03 3.76
N GLU A 125 -4.25 0.52 2.76
CA GLU A 125 -2.98 -0.05 2.31
C GLU A 125 -1.84 0.93 2.61
N ILE A 126 -0.89 0.49 3.42
CA ILE A 126 0.39 1.16 3.65
C ILE A 126 1.43 0.44 2.81
N GLN A 127 2.08 1.16 1.90
CA GLN A 127 3.11 0.62 1.03
C GLN A 127 4.47 1.07 1.55
N VAL A 128 5.33 0.13 1.91
CA VAL A 128 6.68 0.43 2.39
C VAL A 128 7.66 0.25 1.22
N HIS A 129 8.47 1.27 0.97
CA HIS A 129 9.42 1.32 -0.15
C HIS A 129 10.81 1.71 0.33
N ASP A 130 11.82 1.19 -0.38
CA ASP A 130 13.12 1.82 -0.43
C ASP A 130 13.04 3.08 -1.32
N LEU A 131 13.81 4.11 -1.02
CA LEU A 131 13.74 5.41 -1.72
C LEU A 131 13.88 5.29 -3.26
N PRO A 132 14.90 4.61 -3.81
CA PRO A 132 15.05 4.43 -5.27
C PRO A 132 13.86 3.70 -5.92
N LEU A 133 13.26 2.73 -5.22
CA LEU A 133 12.10 1.99 -5.72
C LEU A 133 10.86 2.89 -5.75
N PHE A 134 10.68 3.75 -4.74
CA PHE A 134 9.59 4.71 -4.71
C PHE A 134 9.69 5.75 -5.84
N GLU A 135 10.89 6.24 -6.14
CA GLU A 135 11.11 7.16 -7.26
C GLU A 135 10.76 6.52 -8.60
N THR A 136 11.22 5.28 -8.80
CA THR A 136 10.93 4.48 -10.00
C THR A 136 9.42 4.29 -10.15
N LYS A 137 8.73 3.88 -9.07
CA LYS A 137 7.27 3.74 -9.04
C LYS A 137 6.55 5.03 -9.42
N SER A 138 7.00 6.15 -8.87
CA SER A 138 6.37 7.45 -9.11
C SER A 138 6.47 7.84 -10.59
N ARG A 139 7.58 7.51 -11.26
CA ARG A 139 7.74 7.68 -12.71
C ARG A 139 6.82 6.72 -13.49
N MET A 140 6.78 5.45 -13.11
CA MET A 140 5.91 4.45 -13.76
C MET A 140 4.41 4.78 -13.64
N HIS A 141 3.96 5.27 -12.48
CA HIS A 141 2.57 5.66 -12.28
C HIS A 141 2.15 6.82 -13.20
N LYS A 142 3.05 7.74 -13.54
CA LYS A 142 2.79 8.79 -14.54
C LYS A 142 2.56 8.19 -15.92
N LEU A 143 3.42 7.25 -16.33
CA LEU A 143 3.26 6.53 -17.61
C LEU A 143 1.93 5.74 -17.66
N TYR A 144 1.58 5.06 -16.57
CA TYR A 144 0.33 4.31 -16.49
C TYR A 144 -0.93 5.20 -16.50
N ARG A 145 -0.84 6.46 -16.07
CA ARG A 145 -1.93 7.43 -16.24
C ARG A 145 -2.13 7.79 -17.71
N VAL A 146 -1.05 7.99 -18.47
CA VAL A 146 -1.11 8.28 -19.91
C VAL A 146 -1.72 7.11 -20.67
N LYS A 147 -1.20 5.88 -20.47
CA LYS A 147 -1.73 4.67 -21.12
C LYS A 147 -3.23 4.47 -20.87
N ARG A 148 -3.71 4.80 -19.66
CA ARG A 148 -5.14 4.68 -19.32
C ARG A 148 -6.00 5.78 -19.94
N ALA A 149 -5.50 7.01 -20.04
CA ALA A 149 -6.22 8.07 -20.74
C ALA A 149 -6.42 7.67 -22.22
N GLN A 150 -5.37 7.17 -22.87
CA GLN A 150 -5.44 6.69 -24.25
C GLN A 150 -6.41 5.51 -24.44
N ALA A 151 -6.52 4.61 -23.46
CA ALA A 151 -7.48 3.50 -23.51
C ALA A 151 -8.93 3.93 -23.26
N ALA A 152 -9.16 5.05 -22.58
CA ALA A 152 -10.50 5.59 -22.33
C ALA A 152 -11.08 6.32 -23.54
N ASP A 153 -10.24 6.86 -24.43
CA ASP A 153 -10.66 7.53 -25.67
C ASP A 153 -11.01 6.54 -26.82
N LEU A 154 -10.89 5.23 -26.58
CA LEU A 154 -11.17 4.15 -27.54
C LEU A 154 -12.50 3.42 -27.27
N ILE A 155 -13.33 3.94 -26.36
CA ILE A 155 -14.68 3.44 -26.03
C ILE A 155 -15.67 4.57 -26.30
#